data_AF-A0A157S5Y0-F1
#
_entry.id   AF-A0A157S5Y0-F1
#
_cell.length_a   1.000
_cell.length_b   1.000
_cell.length_c   1.000
_cell.angle_alpha   90.00
_cell.angle_beta   90.00
_cell.angle_gamma   90.00
#
_symmetry.space_group_name_H-M   'P 1'
#
loop_
_entity.id
_entity.type
_entity.pdbx_description
1 polymer ?
#
loop_
_entity_poly.entity_id
_entity_poly.type
_entity_poly.pdbx_seq_one_letter_code
_entity_poly.pdbx_strand_id
1 'polypeptide(L)'
;MPVLTSKAWASFVRGSYPSRALALGLTFLAVVPILRQLDAPGWQWLLYAAHAFAWPYAAWRLSAHTDQPTAANRRNLLIDHFAAGCWAAGIAFNALLSIAMLALLLMDSMIAGGWRQFLRGIGAHLAGVVIGLLAFGIDWRPVPTPEEILACLPLLLIYPAVAGRIAYLALNELREQREDLSQLSLHDALSGLHNRRHMDAVIQSEFQRYRRHAEPAALVLIDFDHFKRINDDLGHPVGDKAIRQFAKRLQLSLRSSDTPGRYGGEEFVVLMPHTSARNAGLFMRRLQQSIRDEPLIDERPVTISIGISALSPELESHGAWLKQADAMLYRAKDQGRNCVVIAGEDAPEPQLPEPPRGASQPLLPLERRLMVGLELGNIAAAIFDPSDRMAWANEAFRRLYCVPPKARTFADIIHHCHRLRCGPRIETQSLRTWLSIADTQRRRQPHRSFLQPMHDGNVYRVEETLMANGWLLNLWLPHHREGAPSEELHAVVGGVAPLVADRQQLGQALHE
;
A
#
# COMPACT_ATOMS: atom_id res chain seq x y z
N MET A 1 -6.47 -5.73 18.70
CA MET A 1 -6.34 -7.21 18.66
C MET A 1 -7.38 -7.73 17.69
N PRO A 2 -7.00 -8.44 16.62
CA PRO A 2 -8.00 -8.94 15.69
C PRO A 2 -8.80 -10.05 16.37
N VAL A 3 -10.12 -9.97 16.21
CA VAL A 3 -11.09 -10.92 16.74
C VAL A 3 -10.93 -12.21 15.94
N LEU A 4 -10.38 -13.26 16.56
CA LEU A 4 -10.40 -14.60 15.97
C LEU A 4 -11.86 -15.01 15.69
N THR A 5 -12.10 -15.83 14.69
CA THR A 5 -13.46 -16.27 14.31
C THR A 5 -14.05 -17.26 15.33
N SER A 6 -15.37 -17.31 15.48
CA SER A 6 -16.09 -18.20 16.43
C SER A 6 -15.73 -19.69 16.30
N LYS A 7 -15.30 -20.13 15.11
CA LYS A 7 -14.84 -21.51 14.84
C LYS A 7 -13.45 -21.81 15.39
N ALA A 8 -12.49 -20.88 15.27
CA ALA A 8 -11.17 -21.00 15.88
C ALA A 8 -11.28 -21.01 17.43
N TRP A 9 -12.20 -20.22 17.97
CA TRP A 9 -12.50 -20.19 19.41
C TRP A 9 -13.08 -21.50 19.95
N ALA A 10 -14.02 -22.11 19.23
CA ALA A 10 -14.60 -23.40 19.63
C ALA A 10 -13.60 -24.57 19.50
N SER A 11 -12.58 -24.44 18.66
CA SER A 11 -11.47 -25.39 18.51
C SER A 11 -10.49 -25.31 19.69
N PHE A 12 -10.08 -24.10 20.08
CA PHE A 12 -9.17 -23.87 21.22
C PHE A 12 -9.73 -24.40 22.56
N VAL A 13 -11.02 -24.15 22.82
CA VAL A 13 -11.70 -24.61 24.05
C VAL A 13 -11.85 -26.14 24.05
N ARG A 14 -12.15 -26.74 22.89
CA ARG A 14 -12.18 -28.20 22.72
C ARG A 14 -10.80 -28.84 22.89
N GLY A 15 -9.72 -28.15 22.50
CA GLY A 15 -8.34 -28.59 22.68
C GLY A 15 -7.83 -28.52 24.13
N SER A 16 -8.41 -27.67 24.98
CA SER A 16 -7.98 -27.49 26.38
C SER A 16 -8.43 -28.62 27.33
N TYR A 17 -9.54 -29.29 27.03
CA TYR A 17 -10.04 -30.43 27.82
C TYR A 17 -9.11 -31.65 27.76
N PRO A 18 -8.75 -32.19 26.57
CA PRO A 18 -7.90 -33.38 26.49
C PRO A 18 -6.50 -33.14 27.05
N SER A 19 -5.95 -31.92 26.89
CA SER A 19 -4.63 -31.60 27.47
C SER A 19 -4.68 -31.54 29.01
N ARG A 20 -5.70 -30.90 29.60
CA ARG A 20 -5.88 -30.86 31.07
C ARG A 20 -6.14 -32.25 31.65
N ALA A 21 -7.01 -33.04 31.00
CA ALA A 21 -7.31 -34.40 31.43
C ALA A 21 -6.06 -35.30 31.38
N LEU A 22 -5.24 -35.17 30.34
CA LEU A 22 -3.96 -35.87 30.25
C LEU A 22 -3.00 -35.43 31.37
N ALA A 23 -2.82 -34.13 31.58
CA ALA A 23 -1.92 -33.59 32.61
C ALA A 23 -2.29 -34.10 34.01
N LEU A 24 -3.57 -33.96 34.38
CA LEU A 24 -4.06 -34.34 35.70
C LEU A 24 -4.13 -35.86 35.88
N GLY A 25 -4.41 -36.63 34.82
CA GLY A 25 -4.32 -38.09 34.84
C GLY A 25 -2.90 -38.61 35.03
N LEU A 26 -1.91 -38.03 34.33
CA LEU A 26 -0.50 -38.38 34.53
C LEU A 26 0.00 -37.95 35.92
N THR A 27 -0.48 -36.81 36.43
CA THR A 27 -0.20 -36.38 37.81
C THR A 27 -0.78 -37.37 38.82
N PHE A 28 -2.01 -37.86 38.61
CA PHE A 28 -2.61 -38.87 39.49
C PHE A 28 -1.77 -40.15 39.55
N LEU A 29 -1.27 -40.64 38.41
CA LEU A 29 -0.37 -41.79 38.37
C LEU A 29 0.91 -41.56 39.18
N ALA A 30 1.49 -40.35 39.11
CA ALA A 30 2.67 -39.98 39.88
C ALA A 30 2.39 -39.84 41.39
N VAL A 31 1.15 -39.51 41.78
CA VAL A 31 0.72 -39.38 43.19
C VAL A 31 0.51 -40.75 43.87
N VAL A 32 0.10 -41.78 43.13
CA VAL A 32 -0.24 -43.12 43.66
C VAL A 32 0.82 -43.72 44.60
N PRO A 33 2.12 -43.83 44.23
CA PRO A 33 3.12 -44.42 45.12
C PRO A 33 3.33 -43.57 46.39
N ILE A 34 3.22 -42.24 46.29
CA ILE A 34 3.37 -41.34 47.43
C ILE A 34 2.23 -41.53 48.43
N LEU A 35 0.98 -41.61 47.97
CA LEU A 35 -0.17 -41.83 48.86
C LEU A 35 -0.13 -43.18 49.56
N ARG A 36 0.44 -44.21 48.92
CA ARG A 36 0.66 -45.52 49.57
C ARG A 36 1.71 -45.41 50.67
N GLN A 37 2.82 -44.72 50.43
CA GLN A 37 3.88 -44.53 51.44
C GLN A 37 3.46 -43.64 52.62
N LEU A 38 2.53 -42.73 52.39
CA LEU A 38 1.95 -41.88 53.44
C LEU A 38 0.81 -42.58 54.21
N ASP A 39 0.44 -43.81 53.85
CA ASP A 39 -0.75 -44.51 54.36
C ASP A 39 -2.00 -43.61 54.31
N ALA A 40 -2.15 -42.90 53.18
CA ALA A 40 -3.14 -41.84 53.05
C ALA A 40 -4.57 -42.39 53.20
N PRO A 41 -5.44 -41.70 53.98
CA PRO A 41 -6.81 -42.14 54.21
C PRO A 41 -7.62 -42.12 52.91
N GLY A 42 -8.65 -42.98 52.82
CA GLY A 42 -9.43 -43.16 51.59
C GLY A 42 -10.09 -41.89 51.04
N TRP A 43 -10.40 -40.91 51.91
CA TRP A 43 -10.94 -39.62 51.46
C TRP A 43 -9.91 -38.81 50.65
N GLN A 44 -8.62 -38.91 50.98
CA GLN A 44 -7.56 -38.23 50.25
C GLN A 44 -7.42 -38.82 48.84
N TRP A 45 -7.46 -40.15 48.72
CA TRP A 45 -7.53 -40.84 47.42
C TRP A 45 -8.70 -40.37 46.55
N LEU A 46 -9.90 -40.27 47.14
CA LEU A 46 -11.10 -39.80 46.44
C LEU A 46 -10.95 -38.35 45.97
N LEU A 47 -10.34 -37.47 46.77
CA LEU A 47 -10.10 -36.08 46.38
C LEU A 47 -9.12 -35.96 45.21
N TYR A 48 -8.00 -36.70 45.23
CA TYR A 48 -7.06 -36.72 44.11
C TYR A 48 -7.71 -37.30 42.85
N ALA A 49 -8.49 -38.37 42.97
CA ALA A 49 -9.20 -38.95 41.84
C ALA A 49 -10.27 -37.99 41.28
N ALA A 50 -11.03 -37.31 42.14
CA ALA A 50 -12.00 -36.31 41.73
C ALA A 50 -11.33 -35.13 40.99
N HIS A 51 -10.19 -34.64 41.49
CA HIS A 51 -9.42 -33.61 40.81
C HIS A 51 -8.81 -34.12 39.50
N ALA A 52 -8.40 -35.38 39.42
CA ALA A 52 -7.80 -35.93 38.20
C ALA A 52 -8.82 -36.16 37.08
N PHE A 53 -10.02 -36.64 37.41
CA PHE A 53 -10.97 -37.16 36.42
C PHE A 53 -12.28 -36.37 36.33
N ALA A 54 -12.78 -35.80 37.43
CA ALA A 54 -14.02 -35.03 37.42
C ALA A 54 -13.78 -33.54 37.10
N TRP A 55 -12.70 -32.97 37.65
CA TRP A 55 -12.39 -31.55 37.46
C TRP A 55 -12.10 -31.14 36.00
N PRO A 56 -11.33 -31.89 35.17
CA PRO A 56 -11.15 -31.52 33.75
C PRO A 56 -12.48 -31.34 33.02
N TYR A 57 -13.44 -32.23 33.28
CA TYR A 57 -14.77 -32.17 32.69
C TYR A 57 -15.57 -30.97 33.21
N ALA A 58 -15.55 -30.72 34.53
CA ALA A 58 -16.20 -29.56 35.12
C ALA A 58 -15.62 -28.24 34.57
N ALA A 59 -14.29 -28.11 34.52
CA ALA A 59 -13.58 -26.96 33.97
C ALA A 59 -13.92 -26.72 32.49
N TRP A 60 -14.04 -27.80 31.70
CA TRP A 60 -14.50 -27.72 30.32
C TRP A 60 -15.94 -27.20 30.24
N ARG A 61 -16.88 -27.75 31.03
CA ARG A 61 -18.27 -27.27 31.03
C ARG A 61 -18.36 -25.80 31.43
N LEU A 62 -17.64 -25.40 32.47
CA LEU A 62 -17.57 -24.01 32.93
C LEU A 62 -17.01 -23.07 31.86
N SER A 63 -16.07 -23.54 31.03
CA SER A 63 -15.53 -22.73 29.94
C SER A 63 -16.48 -22.67 28.74
N ALA A 64 -17.09 -23.81 28.38
CA ALA A 64 -17.92 -23.97 27.18
C ALA A 64 -19.27 -23.21 27.23
N HIS A 65 -19.78 -22.89 28.43
CA HIS A 65 -21.07 -22.20 28.61
C HIS A 65 -20.92 -20.71 28.93
N THR A 66 -19.77 -20.11 28.64
CA THR A 66 -19.52 -18.68 28.90
C THR A 66 -19.28 -17.91 27.61
N ASP A 67 -19.68 -16.64 27.60
CA ASP A 67 -19.42 -15.72 26.47
C ASP A 67 -17.92 -15.41 26.29
N GLN A 68 -17.11 -15.66 27.33
CA GLN A 68 -15.67 -15.42 27.34
C GLN A 68 -14.89 -16.69 27.75
N PRO A 69 -14.85 -17.72 26.89
CA PRO A 69 -14.32 -19.03 27.25
C PRO A 69 -12.80 -19.03 27.51
N THR A 70 -12.04 -18.13 26.90
CA THR A 70 -10.60 -17.96 27.18
C THR A 70 -10.34 -17.38 28.56
N ALA A 71 -11.14 -16.38 28.96
CA ALA A 71 -11.08 -15.84 30.31
C ALA A 71 -11.48 -16.91 31.34
N ALA A 72 -12.52 -17.71 31.05
CA ALA A 72 -12.90 -18.85 31.87
C ALA A 72 -11.78 -19.89 31.99
N ASN A 73 -11.12 -20.27 30.89
CA ASN A 73 -10.00 -21.23 30.94
C ASN A 73 -8.81 -20.68 31.74
N ARG A 74 -8.50 -19.37 31.65
CA ARG A 74 -7.47 -18.72 32.47
C ARG A 74 -7.82 -18.74 33.96
N ARG A 75 -9.10 -18.62 34.33
CA ARG A 75 -9.56 -18.76 35.72
C ARG A 75 -9.43 -20.20 36.20
N ASN A 76 -9.80 -21.17 35.38
CA ASN A 76 -9.63 -22.58 35.70
C ASN A 76 -8.16 -22.96 35.92
N LEU A 77 -7.24 -22.40 35.13
CA LEU A 77 -5.79 -22.57 35.38
C LEU A 77 -5.34 -22.03 36.74
N LEU A 78 -5.97 -20.97 37.26
CA LEU A 78 -5.66 -20.49 38.63
C LEU A 78 -6.16 -21.46 39.70
N ILE A 79 -7.29 -22.13 39.45
CA ILE A 79 -7.79 -23.21 40.32
C ILE A 79 -6.84 -24.40 40.27
N ASP A 80 -6.33 -24.75 39.09
CA ASP A 80 -5.32 -25.81 38.91
C ASP A 80 -4.04 -25.47 39.72
N HIS A 81 -3.56 -24.22 39.66
CA HIS A 81 -2.43 -23.73 40.45
C HIS A 81 -2.67 -23.84 41.95
N PHE A 82 -3.83 -23.37 42.41
CA PHE A 82 -4.22 -23.43 43.82
C PHE A 82 -4.30 -24.87 44.31
N ALA A 83 -4.98 -25.76 43.56
CA ALA A 83 -5.08 -27.17 43.89
C ALA A 83 -3.70 -27.83 43.94
N ALA A 84 -2.83 -27.55 42.96
CA ALA A 84 -1.46 -28.05 42.96
C ALA A 84 -0.66 -27.60 44.18
N GLY A 85 -0.86 -26.37 44.65
CA GLY A 85 -0.26 -25.88 45.90
C GLY A 85 -0.77 -26.64 47.12
N CYS A 86 -2.09 -26.87 47.21
CA CYS A 86 -2.67 -27.70 48.29
C CYS A 86 -2.10 -29.12 48.26
N TRP A 87 -1.98 -29.69 47.06
CA TRP A 87 -1.46 -31.05 46.86
C TRP A 87 0.01 -31.18 47.18
N ALA A 88 0.83 -30.14 46.98
CA ALA A 88 2.24 -30.16 47.39
C ALA A 88 2.38 -30.44 48.89
N ALA A 89 1.52 -29.85 49.73
CA ALA A 89 1.47 -30.17 51.16
C ALA A 89 0.91 -31.59 51.42
N GLY A 90 -0.15 -31.98 50.71
CA GLY A 90 -0.77 -33.30 50.84
C GLY A 90 0.11 -34.50 50.44
N ILE A 91 1.16 -34.27 49.64
CA ILE A 91 2.20 -35.25 49.29
C ILE A 91 3.50 -35.06 50.09
N ALA A 92 3.42 -34.40 51.26
CA ALA A 92 4.54 -34.11 52.14
C ALA A 92 5.72 -33.40 51.43
N PHE A 93 5.42 -32.52 50.49
CA PHE A 93 6.40 -31.79 49.66
C PHE A 93 7.41 -32.69 48.94
N ASN A 94 6.98 -33.86 48.44
CA ASN A 94 7.79 -34.65 47.51
C ASN A 94 8.34 -33.74 46.40
N ALA A 95 9.67 -33.52 46.38
CA ALA A 95 10.25 -32.40 45.65
C ALA A 95 10.11 -32.57 44.14
N LEU A 96 10.28 -33.81 43.65
CA LEU A 96 10.16 -34.11 42.22
C LEU A 96 8.77 -33.76 41.69
N LEU A 97 7.73 -34.29 42.33
CA LEU A 97 6.36 -34.09 41.85
C LEU A 97 5.87 -32.65 42.10
N SER A 98 6.19 -32.06 43.25
CA SER A 98 5.79 -30.68 43.57
C SER A 98 6.40 -29.66 42.59
N ILE A 99 7.71 -29.79 42.30
CA ILE A 99 8.40 -28.92 41.34
C ILE A 99 7.88 -29.17 39.93
N ALA A 100 7.67 -30.44 39.53
CA ALA A 100 7.12 -30.77 38.22
C ALA A 100 5.74 -30.14 38.01
N MET A 101 4.82 -30.30 38.97
CA MET A 101 3.48 -29.69 38.90
C MET A 101 3.55 -28.17 38.77
N LEU A 102 4.38 -27.50 39.58
CA LEU A 102 4.55 -26.06 39.51
C LEU A 102 5.14 -25.62 38.15
N ALA A 103 6.22 -26.25 37.69
CA ALA A 103 6.88 -25.90 36.44
C ALA A 103 5.95 -26.05 35.23
N LEU A 104 5.21 -27.17 35.16
CA LEU A 104 4.27 -27.43 34.08
C LEU A 104 3.09 -26.45 34.08
N LEU A 105 2.52 -26.15 35.25
CA LEU A 105 1.43 -25.17 35.36
C LEU A 105 1.89 -23.73 35.08
N LEU A 106 3.13 -23.39 35.41
CA LEU A 106 3.73 -22.11 35.03
C LEU A 106 3.95 -22.01 33.52
N MET A 107 4.40 -23.08 32.87
CA MET A 107 4.50 -23.16 31.41
C MET A 107 3.12 -22.94 30.76
N ASP A 108 2.08 -23.62 31.23
CA ASP A 108 0.70 -23.43 30.75
C ASP A 108 0.20 -22.00 30.95
N SER A 109 0.57 -21.38 32.08
CA SER A 109 0.18 -20.00 32.38
C SER A 109 0.84 -19.00 31.45
N MET A 110 2.11 -19.24 31.09
CA MET A 110 2.80 -18.46 30.06
C MET A 110 2.10 -18.59 28.70
N ILE A 111 1.78 -19.81 28.29
CA ILE A 111 1.08 -20.07 27.01
C ILE A 111 -0.30 -19.41 27.00
N ALA A 112 -1.06 -19.51 28.10
CA ALA A 112 -2.45 -19.05 28.16
C ALA A 112 -2.61 -17.53 28.27
N GLY A 113 -1.69 -16.82 28.93
CA GLY A 113 -1.87 -15.39 29.24
C GLY A 113 -0.61 -14.58 29.49
N GLY A 114 0.57 -15.12 29.15
CA GLY A 114 1.85 -14.45 29.31
C GLY A 114 2.18 -14.05 30.75
N TRP A 115 2.98 -13.01 30.91
CA TRP A 115 3.57 -12.64 32.20
C TRP A 115 2.56 -12.33 33.32
N ARG A 116 1.42 -11.72 32.97
CA ARG A 116 0.37 -11.40 33.97
C ARG A 116 -0.30 -12.66 34.52
N GLN A 117 -0.55 -13.64 33.67
CA GLN A 117 -1.15 -14.91 34.09
C GLN A 117 -0.15 -15.74 34.89
N PHE A 118 1.12 -15.75 34.47
CA PHE A 118 2.21 -16.40 35.19
C PHE A 118 2.32 -15.93 36.65
N LEU A 119 2.37 -14.61 36.88
CA LEU A 119 2.45 -14.05 38.24
C LEU A 119 1.22 -14.38 39.09
N ARG A 120 0.02 -14.36 38.49
CA ARG A 120 -1.22 -14.78 39.17
C ARG A 120 -1.19 -16.26 39.53
N GLY A 121 -0.62 -17.10 38.67
CA GLY A 121 -0.41 -18.53 38.92
C GLY A 121 0.46 -18.75 40.15
N ILE A 122 1.61 -18.08 40.24
CA ILE A 122 2.49 -18.12 41.44
C ILE A 122 1.70 -17.75 42.69
N GLY A 123 0.95 -16.64 42.66
CA GLY A 123 0.14 -16.21 43.81
C GLY A 123 -0.92 -17.25 44.21
N ALA A 124 -1.63 -17.83 43.24
CA ALA A 124 -2.62 -18.87 43.49
C ALA A 124 -1.98 -20.15 44.06
N HIS A 125 -0.82 -20.54 43.55
CA HIS A 125 -0.07 -21.71 44.03
C HIS A 125 0.38 -21.52 45.49
N LEU A 126 0.97 -20.35 45.82
CA LEU A 126 1.37 -20.03 47.19
C LEU A 126 0.18 -20.01 48.15
N ALA A 127 -0.96 -19.45 47.74
CA ALA A 127 -2.19 -19.51 48.53
C ALA A 127 -2.66 -20.96 48.74
N GLY A 128 -2.54 -21.79 47.71
CA GLY A 128 -2.80 -23.23 47.79
C GLY A 128 -1.90 -23.93 48.81
N VAL A 129 -0.59 -23.67 48.79
CA VAL A 129 0.35 -24.24 49.77
C VAL A 129 -0.06 -23.89 51.20
N VAL A 130 -0.41 -22.62 51.46
CA VAL A 130 -0.85 -22.19 52.80
C VAL A 130 -2.10 -22.95 53.24
N ILE A 131 -3.11 -23.08 52.38
CA ILE A 131 -4.33 -23.83 52.70
C ILE A 131 -4.06 -25.34 52.84
N GLY A 132 -3.18 -25.89 52.00
CA GLY A 132 -2.75 -27.28 52.07
C GLY A 132 -2.08 -27.62 53.41
N LEU A 133 -1.17 -26.76 53.88
CA LEU A 133 -0.52 -26.92 55.18
C LEU A 133 -1.53 -26.92 56.34
N LEU A 134 -2.59 -26.11 56.25
CA LEU A 134 -3.66 -26.11 57.26
C LEU A 134 -4.52 -27.37 57.20
N ALA A 135 -4.73 -27.95 56.00
CA ALA A 135 -5.59 -29.10 55.80
C ALA A 135 -4.91 -30.45 56.06
N PHE A 136 -3.64 -30.59 55.65
CA PHE A 136 -2.87 -31.84 55.73
C PHE A 136 -1.84 -31.84 56.85
N GLY A 137 -1.60 -30.68 57.49
CA GLY A 137 -0.52 -30.50 58.45
C GLY A 137 0.82 -30.26 57.77
N ILE A 138 1.88 -30.25 58.59
CA ILE A 138 3.25 -30.06 58.15
C ILE A 138 3.95 -31.42 58.19
N ASP A 139 4.09 -32.07 57.04
CA ASP A 139 4.95 -33.24 56.84
C ASP A 139 5.97 -32.91 55.73
N TRP A 140 7.21 -33.38 55.88
CA TRP A 140 8.34 -32.99 55.04
C TRP A 140 9.15 -34.22 54.60
N ARG A 141 8.90 -34.67 53.37
CA ARG A 141 9.55 -35.81 52.71
C ARG A 141 9.95 -35.45 51.27
N PRO A 142 10.95 -34.57 51.09
CA PRO A 142 11.29 -34.04 49.77
C PRO A 142 12.04 -35.04 48.88
N VAL A 143 12.68 -36.07 49.45
CA VAL A 143 13.51 -37.01 48.70
C VAL A 143 12.64 -38.10 48.08
N PRO A 144 12.54 -38.20 46.74
CA PRO A 144 11.69 -39.19 46.10
C PRO A 144 12.33 -40.58 46.10
N THR A 145 11.51 -41.61 46.24
CA THR A 145 11.92 -43.02 46.09
C THR A 145 12.01 -43.43 44.61
N PRO A 146 12.72 -44.53 44.28
CA PRO A 146 12.82 -45.00 42.90
C PRO A 146 11.45 -45.27 42.23
N GLU A 147 10.47 -45.76 42.99
CA GLU A 147 9.10 -45.99 42.50
C GLU A 147 8.41 -44.67 42.13
N GLU A 148 8.55 -43.63 42.96
CA GLU A 148 7.99 -42.29 42.71
C GLU A 148 8.65 -41.61 41.51
N ILE A 149 9.98 -41.76 41.36
CA ILE A 149 10.70 -41.27 40.18
C ILE A 149 10.13 -41.91 38.91
N LEU A 150 10.01 -43.24 38.89
CA LEU A 150 9.50 -43.99 37.74
C LEU A 150 8.05 -43.60 37.42
N ALA A 151 7.19 -43.44 38.43
CA ALA A 151 5.81 -43.02 38.27
C ALA A 151 5.67 -41.58 37.74
N CYS A 152 6.66 -40.72 37.98
CA CYS A 152 6.67 -39.34 37.49
C CYS A 152 7.20 -39.20 36.05
N LEU A 153 7.91 -40.20 35.50
CA LEU A 153 8.47 -40.12 34.14
C LEU A 153 7.43 -39.86 33.05
N PRO A 154 6.26 -40.53 33.02
CA PRO A 154 5.23 -40.24 32.03
C PRO A 154 4.78 -38.78 32.04
N LEU A 155 4.61 -38.18 33.23
CA LEU A 155 4.26 -36.75 33.37
C LEU A 155 5.36 -35.86 32.79
N LEU A 156 6.63 -36.15 33.09
CA LEU A 156 7.78 -35.33 32.65
C LEU A 156 8.10 -35.46 31.16
N LEU A 157 7.81 -36.61 30.54
CA LEU A 157 8.14 -36.87 29.14
C LEU A 157 6.97 -36.59 28.20
N ILE A 158 5.77 -37.13 28.53
CA ILE A 158 4.63 -37.09 27.62
C ILE A 158 4.01 -35.70 27.60
N TYR A 159 3.82 -35.08 28.77
CA TYR A 159 3.07 -33.84 28.84
C TYR A 159 3.79 -32.65 28.17
N PRO A 160 5.09 -32.38 28.44
CA PRO A 160 5.82 -31.34 27.69
C PRO A 160 5.87 -31.59 26.19
N ALA A 161 5.99 -32.84 25.73
CA ALA A 161 5.98 -33.16 24.32
C ALA A 161 4.63 -32.85 23.65
N VAL A 162 3.51 -33.20 24.32
CA VAL A 162 2.16 -32.88 23.84
C VAL A 162 1.91 -31.36 23.86
N ALA A 163 2.27 -30.68 24.95
CA ALA A 163 2.15 -29.23 25.06
C ALA A 163 2.98 -28.50 23.99
N GLY A 164 4.23 -28.93 23.79
CA GLY A 164 5.11 -28.42 22.74
C GLY A 164 4.56 -28.65 21.33
N ARG A 165 3.98 -29.83 21.05
CA ARG A 165 3.32 -30.11 19.76
C ARG A 165 2.12 -29.21 19.53
N ILE A 166 1.28 -29.00 20.55
CA ILE A 166 0.12 -28.10 20.46
C ILE A 166 0.58 -26.67 20.17
N ALA A 167 1.60 -26.20 20.89
CA ALA A 167 2.19 -24.87 20.68
C ALA A 167 2.78 -24.72 19.27
N TYR A 168 3.50 -25.74 18.77
CA TYR A 168 4.04 -25.75 17.42
C TYR A 168 2.96 -25.66 16.34
N LEU A 169 1.89 -26.46 16.45
CA LEU A 169 0.78 -26.43 15.51
C LEU A 169 0.05 -25.08 15.52
N ALA A 170 -0.19 -24.52 16.72
CA ALA A 170 -0.81 -23.20 16.85
C ALA A 170 0.06 -22.09 16.24
N LEU A 171 1.38 -22.18 16.36
CA LEU A 171 2.31 -21.24 15.75
C LEU A 171 2.31 -21.34 14.23
N ASN A 172 2.23 -22.56 13.67
CA ASN A 172 2.23 -22.76 12.23
C ASN A 172 0.95 -22.23 11.57
N GLU A 173 -0.21 -22.52 12.16
CA GLU A 173 -1.50 -21.97 11.72
C GLU A 173 -1.48 -20.43 11.70
N LEU A 174 -0.91 -19.80 12.73
CA LEU A 174 -0.78 -18.35 12.78
C LEU A 174 0.13 -17.81 11.66
N ARG A 175 1.17 -18.54 11.28
CA ARG A 175 2.06 -18.17 10.17
C ARG A 175 1.33 -18.28 8.85
N GLU A 176 0.61 -19.37 8.61
CA GLU A 176 -0.19 -19.59 7.40
C GLU A 176 -1.26 -18.50 7.25
N GLN A 177 -2.02 -18.19 8.31
CA GLN A 177 -3.00 -17.10 8.28
C GLN A 177 -2.35 -15.73 7.99
N ARG A 178 -1.14 -15.49 8.49
CA ARG A 178 -0.39 -14.27 8.20
C ARG A 178 0.04 -14.21 6.74
N GLU A 179 0.46 -15.33 6.19
CA GLU A 179 0.82 -15.46 4.77
C GLU A 179 -0.42 -15.24 3.90
N ASP A 180 -1.56 -15.85 4.21
CA ASP A 180 -2.82 -15.64 3.50
C ASP A 180 -3.28 -14.18 3.52
N LEU A 181 -3.19 -13.52 4.69
CA LEU A 181 -3.46 -12.09 4.80
C LEU A 181 -2.49 -11.25 3.97
N SER A 182 -1.22 -11.64 3.90
CA SER A 182 -0.24 -10.97 3.03
C SER A 182 -0.55 -11.20 1.55
N GLN A 183 -1.06 -12.38 1.18
CA GLN A 183 -1.47 -12.72 -0.18
C GLN A 183 -2.75 -12.01 -0.61
N LEU A 184 -3.63 -11.66 0.34
CA LEU A 184 -4.84 -10.86 0.13
C LEU A 184 -4.57 -9.35 0.13
N SER A 185 -3.42 -8.90 0.65
CA SER A 185 -3.01 -7.51 0.50
C SER A 185 -2.78 -7.22 -0.99
N LEU A 186 -3.35 -6.13 -1.51
CA LEU A 186 -3.03 -5.65 -2.86
C LEU A 186 -1.74 -4.84 -2.90
N HIS A 187 -1.16 -4.53 -1.74
CA HIS A 187 -0.04 -3.62 -1.57
C HIS A 187 1.17 -4.30 -0.94
N ASP A 188 2.36 -3.87 -1.36
CA ASP A 188 3.65 -4.21 -0.75
C ASP A 188 3.84 -3.45 0.57
N ALA A 189 4.18 -4.17 1.64
CA ALA A 189 4.23 -3.62 2.99
C ALA A 189 5.36 -2.58 3.21
N LEU A 190 6.43 -2.65 2.42
CA LEU A 190 7.56 -1.73 2.54
C LEU A 190 7.33 -0.43 1.76
N SER A 191 6.92 -0.54 0.50
CA SER A 191 6.78 0.59 -0.42
C SER A 191 5.39 1.24 -0.40
N GLY A 192 4.34 0.50 0.00
CA GLY A 192 2.96 0.93 -0.10
C GLY A 192 2.38 0.91 -1.53
N LEU A 193 3.21 0.57 -2.54
CA LEU A 193 2.76 0.37 -3.92
C LEU A 193 1.99 -0.93 -4.07
N HIS A 194 1.36 -1.15 -5.22
CA HIS A 194 0.76 -2.45 -5.51
C HIS A 194 1.81 -3.56 -5.51
N ASN A 195 1.45 -4.74 -5.00
CA ASN A 195 2.36 -5.88 -5.04
C ASN A 195 2.34 -6.55 -6.42
N ARG A 196 3.33 -7.43 -6.66
CA ARG A 196 3.46 -8.20 -7.90
C ARG A 196 2.15 -8.87 -8.33
N ARG A 197 1.46 -9.55 -7.40
CA ARG A 197 0.21 -10.27 -7.70
C ARG A 197 -0.88 -9.34 -8.22
N HIS A 198 -1.04 -8.17 -7.61
CA HIS A 198 -2.01 -7.19 -8.09
C HIS A 198 -1.58 -6.63 -9.46
N MET A 199 -0.30 -6.32 -9.65
CA MET A 199 0.21 -5.83 -10.93
C MET A 199 -0.01 -6.82 -12.07
N ASP A 200 0.26 -8.11 -11.86
CA ASP A 200 0.00 -9.15 -12.85
C ASP A 200 -1.47 -9.15 -13.29
N ALA A 201 -2.40 -9.03 -12.34
CA ALA A 201 -3.83 -8.99 -12.62
C ALA A 201 -4.25 -7.73 -13.40
N VAL A 202 -3.73 -6.54 -13.04
CA VAL A 202 -4.07 -5.29 -13.73
C VAL A 202 -3.44 -5.26 -15.14
N ILE A 203 -2.20 -5.72 -15.30
CA ILE A 203 -1.54 -5.83 -16.62
C ILE A 203 -2.31 -6.80 -17.53
N GLN A 204 -2.75 -7.94 -17.00
CA GLN A 204 -3.57 -8.89 -17.75
C GLN A 204 -4.92 -8.26 -18.17
N SER A 205 -5.56 -7.51 -17.27
CA SER A 205 -6.82 -6.81 -17.55
C SER A 205 -6.65 -5.78 -18.67
N GLU A 206 -5.60 -4.96 -18.60
CA GLU A 206 -5.31 -3.94 -19.61
C GLU A 206 -4.96 -4.56 -20.97
N PHE A 207 -4.22 -5.67 -20.98
CA PHE A 207 -3.97 -6.43 -22.21
C PHE A 207 -5.27 -6.90 -22.87
N GLN A 208 -6.22 -7.41 -22.09
CA GLN A 208 -7.55 -7.80 -22.60
C GLN A 208 -8.39 -6.59 -23.04
N ARG A 209 -8.21 -5.43 -22.40
CA ARG A 209 -8.86 -4.18 -22.80
C ARG A 209 -8.35 -3.70 -24.16
N TYR A 210 -7.04 -3.70 -24.36
CA TYR A 210 -6.42 -3.40 -25.65
C TYR A 210 -6.91 -4.31 -26.78
N ARG A 211 -7.00 -5.62 -26.53
CA ARG A 211 -7.51 -6.58 -27.51
C ARG A 211 -8.95 -6.28 -27.97
N ARG A 212 -9.73 -5.54 -27.17
CA ARG A 212 -11.11 -5.14 -27.50
C ARG A 212 -11.22 -3.74 -28.11
N HIS A 213 -10.40 -2.79 -27.66
CA HIS A 213 -10.58 -1.37 -27.95
C HIS A 213 -9.41 -0.71 -28.69
N ALA A 214 -8.28 -1.40 -28.83
CA ALA A 214 -7.05 -0.91 -29.47
C ALA A 214 -6.50 0.41 -28.88
N GLU A 215 -6.77 0.69 -27.60
CA GLU A 215 -6.30 1.91 -26.91
C GLU A 215 -4.81 1.80 -26.51
N PRO A 216 -3.97 2.80 -26.78
CA PRO A 216 -2.53 2.69 -26.54
C PRO A 216 -2.23 2.52 -25.04
N ALA A 217 -1.36 1.56 -24.68
CA ALA A 217 -0.87 1.41 -23.32
C ALA A 217 0.65 1.19 -23.32
N ALA A 218 1.32 1.64 -22.27
CA ALA A 218 2.75 1.41 -22.07
C ALA A 218 2.99 0.69 -20.75
N LEU A 219 3.92 -0.26 -20.77
CA LEU A 219 4.42 -0.95 -19.58
C LEU A 219 5.87 -0.54 -19.36
N VAL A 220 6.16 -0.14 -18.12
CA VAL A 220 7.47 0.33 -17.72
C VAL A 220 8.00 -0.59 -16.62
N LEU A 221 9.20 -1.11 -16.78
CA LEU A 221 9.95 -1.80 -15.73
C LEU A 221 11.13 -0.92 -15.31
N ILE A 222 11.35 -0.82 -14.00
CA ILE A 222 12.35 0.04 -13.38
C ILE A 222 13.13 -0.81 -12.38
N ASP A 223 14.44 -0.66 -12.35
CA ASP A 223 15.30 -1.34 -11.40
C ASP A 223 16.38 -0.40 -10.86
N PHE A 224 16.70 -0.55 -9.58
CA PHE A 224 17.76 0.20 -8.93
C PHE A 224 19.15 -0.30 -9.32
N ASP A 225 19.97 0.59 -9.84
CA ASP A 225 21.32 0.26 -10.23
C ASP A 225 22.19 -0.03 -9.00
N HIS A 226 22.83 -1.20 -8.99
CA HIS A 226 23.76 -1.60 -7.94
C HIS A 226 23.15 -1.61 -6.52
N PHE A 227 21.85 -1.88 -6.38
CA PHE A 227 21.17 -1.84 -5.08
C PHE A 227 21.78 -2.78 -4.03
N LYS A 228 22.25 -3.96 -4.46
CA LYS A 228 23.00 -4.87 -3.57
C LYS A 228 24.19 -4.19 -2.89
N ARG A 229 24.96 -3.37 -3.61
CA ARG A 229 26.10 -2.62 -3.03
C ARG A 229 25.63 -1.60 -2.00
N ILE A 230 24.46 -0.97 -2.20
CA ILE A 230 23.89 -0.05 -1.20
C ILE A 230 23.60 -0.81 0.09
N ASN A 231 22.99 -1.99 0.00
CA ASN A 231 22.71 -2.82 1.16
C ASN A 231 23.98 -3.34 1.84
N ASP A 232 24.98 -3.77 1.07
CA ASP A 232 26.23 -4.31 1.59
C ASP A 232 27.07 -3.20 2.26
N ASP A 233 27.11 -1.99 1.68
CA ASP A 233 27.93 -0.87 2.16
C ASP A 233 27.27 -0.11 3.32
N LEU A 234 25.94 0.09 3.28
CA LEU A 234 25.20 0.99 4.19
C LEU A 234 24.15 0.27 5.07
N GLY A 235 23.95 -1.03 4.85
CA GLY A 235 22.98 -1.85 5.57
C GLY A 235 21.56 -1.78 5.00
N HIS A 236 20.80 -2.85 5.20
CA HIS A 236 19.41 -2.98 4.75
C HIS A 236 18.47 -1.82 5.16
N PRO A 237 18.56 -1.21 6.36
CA PRO A 237 17.69 -0.09 6.72
C PRO A 237 17.81 1.13 5.79
N VAL A 238 19.00 1.38 5.22
CA VAL A 238 19.22 2.48 4.27
C VAL A 238 18.66 2.13 2.90
N GLY A 239 18.82 0.88 2.45
CA GLY A 239 18.16 0.38 1.24
C GLY A 239 16.63 0.49 1.32
N ASP A 240 16.05 0.13 2.46
CA ASP A 240 14.63 0.29 2.72
C ASP A 240 14.17 1.76 2.68
N LYS A 241 15.00 2.70 3.16
CA LYS A 241 14.74 4.15 3.05
C LYS A 241 14.69 4.58 1.57
N ALA A 242 15.65 4.13 0.76
CA ALA A 242 15.68 4.43 -0.67
C ALA A 242 14.42 3.92 -1.40
N ILE A 243 13.99 2.68 -1.11
CA ILE A 243 12.75 2.10 -1.67
C ILE A 243 11.52 2.94 -1.30
N ARG A 244 11.37 3.30 -0.02
CA ARG A 244 10.23 4.11 0.45
C ARG A 244 10.19 5.49 -0.21
N GLN A 245 11.34 6.16 -0.32
CA GLN A 245 11.41 7.48 -0.95
C GLN A 245 11.10 7.42 -2.44
N PHE A 246 11.63 6.41 -3.14
CA PHE A 246 11.35 6.23 -4.57
C PHE A 246 9.88 5.94 -4.81
N ALA A 247 9.29 5.03 -4.04
CA ALA A 247 7.87 4.70 -4.14
C ALA A 247 6.97 5.92 -3.95
N LYS A 248 7.28 6.77 -2.96
CA LYS A 248 6.57 8.02 -2.71
C LYS A 248 6.72 9.00 -3.89
N ARG A 249 7.94 9.19 -4.40
CA ARG A 249 8.20 10.09 -5.53
C ARG A 249 7.52 9.60 -6.81
N LEU A 250 7.52 8.30 -7.05
CA LEU A 250 6.82 7.65 -8.15
C LEU A 250 5.31 7.91 -8.07
N GLN A 251 4.68 7.63 -6.92
CA GLN A 251 3.24 7.89 -6.71
C GLN A 251 2.86 9.36 -6.92
N LEU A 252 3.66 10.30 -6.39
CA LEU A 252 3.38 11.73 -6.52
C LEU A 252 3.54 12.25 -7.95
N SER A 253 4.33 11.56 -8.77
CA SER A 253 4.59 11.97 -10.17
C SER A 253 3.56 11.39 -11.14
N LEU A 254 2.93 10.27 -10.79
CA LEU A 254 2.00 9.53 -11.66
C LEU A 254 0.59 10.10 -11.64
N ARG A 255 -0.16 9.88 -12.72
CA ARG A 255 -1.57 10.25 -12.82
C ARG A 255 -2.42 9.24 -12.06
N SER A 256 -3.67 9.60 -11.77
CA SER A 256 -4.64 8.68 -11.15
C SER A 256 -4.96 7.45 -11.99
N SER A 257 -4.74 7.52 -13.31
CA SER A 257 -4.92 6.41 -14.26
C SER A 257 -3.75 5.44 -14.29
N ASP A 258 -2.58 5.84 -13.80
CA ASP A 258 -1.37 5.04 -13.87
C ASP A 258 -1.26 4.18 -12.62
N THR A 259 -0.85 2.93 -12.78
CA THR A 259 -0.79 1.95 -11.68
C THR A 259 0.66 1.58 -11.39
N PRO A 260 1.28 2.11 -10.32
CA PRO A 260 2.61 1.71 -9.89
C PRO A 260 2.56 0.49 -8.95
N GLY A 261 3.52 -0.40 -9.12
CA GLY A 261 3.71 -1.54 -8.24
C GLY A 261 5.18 -1.89 -8.02
N ARG A 262 5.44 -2.61 -6.93
CA ARG A 262 6.73 -3.24 -6.67
C ARG A 262 6.66 -4.70 -7.11
N TYR A 263 7.44 -5.02 -8.12
CA TYR A 263 7.40 -6.32 -8.81
C TYR A 263 8.40 -7.32 -8.22
N GLY A 264 9.50 -6.82 -7.65
CA GLY A 264 10.56 -7.62 -7.03
C GLY A 264 11.24 -6.88 -5.88
N GLY A 265 12.39 -7.39 -5.42
CA GLY A 265 13.14 -6.79 -4.31
C GLY A 265 13.51 -5.34 -4.57
N GLU A 266 14.13 -5.06 -5.71
CA GLU A 266 14.55 -3.71 -6.14
C GLU A 266 13.90 -3.29 -7.47
N GLU A 267 12.90 -4.06 -7.91
CA GLU A 267 12.23 -3.90 -9.19
C GLU A 267 10.82 -3.33 -9.02
N PHE A 268 10.51 -2.34 -9.85
CA PHE A 268 9.22 -1.66 -9.88
C PHE A 268 8.62 -1.75 -11.29
N VAL A 269 7.30 -1.72 -11.34
CA VAL A 269 6.53 -1.73 -12.58
C VAL A 269 5.54 -0.59 -12.57
N VAL A 270 5.32 0.05 -13.71
CA VAL A 270 4.28 1.05 -13.91
C VAL A 270 3.48 0.67 -15.15
N LEU A 271 2.18 0.49 -14.97
CA LEU A 271 1.24 0.41 -16.07
C LEU A 271 0.71 1.81 -16.37
N MET A 272 0.83 2.25 -17.61
CA MET A 272 0.37 3.57 -18.08
C MET A 272 -0.67 3.38 -19.20
N PRO A 273 -1.97 3.29 -18.87
CA PRO A 273 -3.05 3.26 -19.85
C PRO A 273 -3.09 4.55 -20.68
N HIS A 274 -3.66 4.48 -21.87
CA HIS A 274 -3.82 5.61 -22.80
C HIS A 274 -2.51 6.38 -23.09
N THR A 275 -1.37 5.68 -23.04
CA THR A 275 -0.04 6.28 -23.12
C THR A 275 0.82 5.54 -24.14
N SER A 276 1.38 6.29 -25.09
CA SER A 276 2.36 5.74 -26.05
C SER A 276 3.72 5.52 -25.37
N ALA A 277 4.50 4.55 -25.86
CA ALA A 277 5.83 4.29 -25.30
C ALA A 277 6.76 5.52 -25.34
N ARG A 278 6.65 6.37 -26.35
CA ARG A 278 7.38 7.66 -26.42
C ARG A 278 7.01 8.60 -25.27
N ASN A 279 5.72 8.75 -24.98
CA ASN A 279 5.25 9.62 -23.88
C ASN A 279 5.64 9.04 -22.52
N ALA A 280 5.54 7.72 -22.35
CA ALA A 280 6.07 7.03 -21.17
C ALA A 280 7.58 7.28 -21.02
N GLY A 281 8.35 7.20 -22.11
CA GLY A 281 9.79 7.50 -22.11
C GLY A 281 10.13 8.93 -21.71
N LEU A 282 9.39 9.92 -22.21
CA LEU A 282 9.55 11.32 -21.79
C LEU A 282 9.27 11.50 -20.30
N PHE A 283 8.20 10.89 -19.78
CA PHE A 283 7.88 10.92 -18.35
C PHE A 283 8.96 10.25 -17.50
N MET A 284 9.41 9.05 -17.90
CA MET A 284 10.41 8.29 -17.15
C MET A 284 11.78 8.97 -17.14
N ARG A 285 12.16 9.67 -18.22
CA ARG A 285 13.36 10.53 -18.22
C ARG A 285 13.26 11.68 -17.22
N ARG A 286 12.08 12.30 -17.05
CA ARG A 286 11.87 13.34 -16.03
C ARG A 286 11.94 12.78 -14.62
N LEU A 287 11.36 11.60 -14.38
CA LEU A 287 11.44 10.92 -13.08
C LEU A 287 12.89 10.55 -12.75
N GLN A 288 13.65 10.04 -13.72
CA GLN A 288 15.06 9.76 -13.55
C GLN A 288 15.85 11.03 -13.22
N GLN A 289 15.59 12.13 -13.93
CA GLN A 289 16.23 13.41 -13.67
C GLN A 289 15.90 13.94 -12.26
N SER A 290 14.65 13.85 -11.80
CA SER A 290 14.28 14.30 -10.45
C SER A 290 14.95 13.48 -9.34
N ILE A 291 15.27 12.21 -9.59
CA ILE A 291 16.08 11.37 -8.67
C ILE A 291 17.54 11.82 -8.63
N ARG A 292 18.08 12.32 -9.74
CA ARG A 292 19.43 12.90 -9.78
C ARG A 292 19.48 14.25 -9.07
N ASP A 293 18.47 15.09 -9.29
CA ASP A 293 18.40 16.45 -8.73
C ASP A 293 18.13 16.43 -7.22
N GLU A 294 17.29 15.50 -6.76
CA GLU A 294 16.98 15.28 -5.35
C GLU A 294 17.27 13.81 -4.97
N PRO A 295 18.46 13.48 -4.43
CA PRO A 295 18.82 12.11 -4.07
C PRO A 295 17.81 11.43 -3.14
N LEU A 296 17.64 10.12 -3.30
CA LEU A 296 16.71 9.30 -2.47
C LEU A 296 17.24 9.02 -1.06
N ILE A 297 18.54 9.20 -0.87
CA ILE A 297 19.26 9.04 0.39
C ILE A 297 20.41 10.05 0.38
N ASP A 298 20.80 10.51 1.57
CA ASP A 298 21.78 11.59 1.73
C ASP A 298 23.22 11.10 1.51
N GLU A 299 23.42 9.79 1.68
CA GLU A 299 24.73 9.15 1.74
C GLU A 299 25.36 8.91 0.36
N ARG A 300 24.54 8.61 -0.67
CA ARG A 300 25.02 8.35 -2.04
C ARG A 300 23.92 8.48 -3.10
N PRO A 301 24.27 8.90 -4.33
CA PRO A 301 23.30 8.91 -5.43
C PRO A 301 22.87 7.48 -5.79
N VAL A 302 21.56 7.29 -5.90
CA VAL A 302 20.92 6.06 -6.39
C VAL A 302 20.43 6.34 -7.80
N THR A 303 20.84 5.52 -8.76
CA THR A 303 20.38 5.62 -10.15
C THR A 303 19.46 4.47 -10.50
N ILE A 304 18.68 4.66 -11.56
CA ILE A 304 17.70 3.67 -12.01
C ILE A 304 17.85 3.42 -13.50
N SER A 305 17.72 2.15 -13.88
CA SER A 305 17.59 1.72 -15.27
C SER A 305 16.13 1.43 -15.58
N ILE A 306 15.67 1.81 -16.78
CA ILE A 306 14.26 1.76 -17.15
C ILE A 306 14.07 1.12 -18.52
N GLY A 307 13.21 0.10 -18.60
CA GLY A 307 12.77 -0.53 -19.83
C GLY A 307 11.30 -0.23 -20.12
N ILE A 308 10.98 0.16 -21.35
CA ILE A 308 9.63 0.56 -21.75
C ILE A 308 9.17 -0.24 -22.95
N SER A 309 7.96 -0.79 -22.87
CA SER A 309 7.32 -1.48 -23.98
C SER A 309 5.93 -0.91 -24.27
N ALA A 310 5.68 -0.52 -25.52
CA ALA A 310 4.31 -0.29 -25.98
C ALA A 310 3.55 -1.61 -25.98
N LEU A 311 2.24 -1.55 -25.72
CA LEU A 311 1.34 -2.62 -26.06
C LEU A 311 1.03 -2.56 -27.55
N SER A 312 1.26 -3.68 -28.24
CA SER A 312 1.16 -3.77 -29.69
C SER A 312 0.37 -5.02 -30.11
N PRO A 313 -0.20 -5.06 -31.32
CA PRO A 313 -1.02 -6.19 -31.76
C PRO A 313 -0.20 -7.47 -31.98
N GLU A 314 1.12 -7.34 -32.22
CA GLU A 314 2.06 -8.46 -32.39
C GLU A 314 2.32 -9.23 -31.08
N LEU A 315 2.02 -8.64 -29.92
CA LEU A 315 2.24 -9.28 -28.62
C LEU A 315 1.15 -10.30 -28.31
N GLU A 316 1.45 -11.58 -28.38
CA GLU A 316 0.46 -12.68 -28.22
C GLU A 316 -0.15 -12.81 -26.81
N SER A 317 0.53 -12.30 -25.78
CA SER A 317 0.05 -12.36 -24.40
C SER A 317 0.59 -11.23 -23.52
N HIS A 318 -0.05 -10.98 -22.37
CA HIS A 318 0.47 -10.08 -21.34
C HIS A 318 1.86 -10.51 -20.84
N GLY A 319 2.13 -11.82 -20.80
CA GLY A 319 3.45 -12.36 -20.48
C GLY A 319 4.51 -12.01 -21.53
N ALA A 320 4.15 -11.98 -22.83
CA ALA A 320 5.04 -11.52 -23.89
C ALA A 320 5.32 -10.01 -23.77
N TRP A 321 4.33 -9.21 -23.39
CA TRP A 321 4.48 -7.78 -23.14
C TRP A 321 5.44 -7.49 -21.99
N LEU A 322 5.28 -8.19 -20.86
CA LEU A 322 6.21 -8.14 -19.73
C LEU A 322 7.63 -8.53 -20.13
N LYS A 323 7.79 -9.62 -20.89
CA LYS A 323 9.11 -10.05 -21.41
C LYS A 323 9.76 -9.00 -22.32
N GLN A 324 8.98 -8.27 -23.12
CA GLN A 324 9.53 -7.22 -23.97
C GLN A 324 10.01 -6.02 -23.15
N ALA A 325 9.25 -5.60 -22.13
CA ALA A 325 9.69 -4.56 -21.21
C ALA A 325 10.95 -4.98 -20.43
N ASP A 326 11.03 -6.25 -20.03
CA ASP A 326 12.19 -6.83 -19.32
C ASP A 326 13.44 -6.84 -20.21
N ALA A 327 13.28 -7.21 -21.48
CA ALA A 327 14.37 -7.13 -22.46
C ALA A 327 14.88 -5.68 -22.63
N MET A 328 14.01 -4.67 -22.58
CA MET A 328 14.44 -3.27 -22.63
C MET A 328 15.16 -2.84 -21.35
N LEU A 329 14.71 -3.31 -20.19
CA LEU A 329 15.37 -3.04 -18.91
C LEU A 329 16.77 -3.69 -18.88
N TYR A 330 16.89 -4.92 -19.38
CA TYR A 330 18.17 -5.59 -19.55
C TYR A 330 19.10 -4.80 -20.47
N ARG A 331 18.61 -4.31 -21.63
CA ARG A 331 19.38 -3.44 -22.53
C ARG A 331 19.82 -2.15 -21.83
N ALA A 332 18.96 -1.52 -21.02
CA ALA A 332 19.34 -0.34 -20.26
C ALA A 332 20.50 -0.63 -19.30
N LYS A 333 20.48 -1.79 -18.62
CA LYS A 333 21.58 -2.23 -17.75
C LYS A 333 22.88 -2.51 -18.51
N ASP A 334 22.78 -3.03 -19.73
CA ASP A 334 23.93 -3.34 -20.61
C ASP A 334 24.55 -2.08 -21.24
N GLN A 335 23.72 -1.07 -21.57
CA GLN A 335 24.15 0.23 -22.11
C GLN A 335 24.82 1.17 -21.08
N GLY A 336 25.22 0.64 -19.92
CA GLY A 336 25.91 1.41 -18.88
C GLY A 336 25.01 1.90 -17.75
N ARG A 337 23.75 1.42 -17.67
CA ARG A 337 22.76 1.76 -16.62
C ARG A 337 22.34 3.23 -16.63
N ASN A 338 21.50 3.63 -15.67
CA ASN A 338 21.06 5.01 -15.50
C ASN A 338 20.51 5.64 -16.79
N CYS A 339 19.75 4.84 -17.56
CA CYS A 339 19.19 5.23 -18.85
C CYS A 339 17.78 4.64 -19.05
N VAL A 340 17.11 5.09 -20.10
CA VAL A 340 15.76 4.67 -20.48
C VAL A 340 15.82 4.08 -21.88
N VAL A 341 15.36 2.84 -22.05
CA VAL A 341 15.33 2.15 -23.34
C VAL A 341 13.89 1.82 -23.71
N ILE A 342 13.50 2.09 -24.96
CA ILE A 342 12.14 1.90 -25.46
C ILE A 342 12.14 0.83 -26.56
N ALA A 343 11.20 -0.12 -26.47
CA ALA A 343 11.02 -1.14 -27.50
C ALA A 343 10.66 -0.49 -28.85
N GLY A 344 11.47 -0.76 -29.88
CA GLY A 344 11.25 -0.26 -31.24
C GLY A 344 11.97 1.05 -31.61
N GLU A 345 12.70 1.70 -30.68
CA GLU A 345 13.53 2.88 -30.99
C GLU A 345 14.84 2.52 -31.76
N ASP A 346 15.18 1.23 -31.90
CA ASP A 346 16.39 0.75 -32.60
C ASP A 346 16.20 0.44 -34.10
N ALA A 347 15.01 0.70 -34.68
CA ALA A 347 14.80 0.54 -36.12
C ALA A 347 15.22 1.84 -36.85
N PRO A 348 16.07 1.76 -37.91
CA PRO A 348 16.39 2.94 -38.70
C PRO A 348 15.10 3.50 -39.30
N GLU A 349 14.85 4.77 -39.02
CA GLU A 349 13.69 5.52 -39.48
C GLU A 349 13.55 5.39 -41.02
N PRO A 350 12.35 5.13 -41.58
CA PRO A 350 12.15 5.21 -43.02
C PRO A 350 12.48 6.63 -43.47
N GLN A 351 13.55 6.76 -44.27
CA GLN A 351 13.97 8.04 -44.83
C GLN A 351 12.84 8.63 -45.67
N LEU A 352 12.17 9.66 -45.13
CA LEU A 352 11.41 10.59 -45.93
C LEU A 352 12.40 11.36 -46.84
N PRO A 353 12.03 11.66 -48.09
CA PRO A 353 12.95 12.25 -49.07
C PRO A 353 13.51 13.57 -48.55
N GLU A 354 14.84 13.71 -48.56
CA GLU A 354 15.55 14.92 -48.11
C GLU A 354 15.02 16.16 -48.85
N PRO A 355 14.66 17.25 -48.14
CA PRO A 355 14.42 18.53 -48.79
C PRO A 355 15.76 19.13 -49.29
N PRO A 356 15.73 19.96 -50.34
CA PRO A 356 16.93 20.40 -51.04
C PRO A 356 17.89 21.16 -50.12
N ARG A 357 19.17 20.81 -50.20
CA ARG A 357 20.25 21.46 -49.44
C ARG A 357 20.39 22.93 -49.85
N GLY A 358 20.03 23.83 -48.96
CA GLY A 358 20.33 25.25 -49.08
C GLY A 358 19.50 26.10 -48.11
N ALA A 359 20.19 26.78 -47.20
CA ALA A 359 19.68 27.70 -46.17
C ALA A 359 18.99 27.04 -44.96
N SER A 360 19.81 26.75 -43.95
CA SER A 360 19.39 26.58 -42.56
C SER A 360 18.57 27.80 -42.10
N GLN A 361 17.25 27.71 -42.10
CA GLN A 361 16.45 28.56 -41.22
C GLN A 361 16.43 27.90 -39.84
N PRO A 362 16.72 28.65 -38.76
CA PRO A 362 16.60 28.09 -37.42
C PRO A 362 15.16 27.64 -37.19
N LEU A 363 15.00 26.41 -36.69
CA LEU A 363 13.71 25.92 -36.23
C LEU A 363 13.13 26.95 -35.26
N LEU A 364 11.90 27.39 -35.53
CA LEU A 364 11.21 28.33 -34.65
C LEU A 364 11.16 27.71 -33.24
N PRO A 365 11.45 28.49 -32.18
CA PRO A 365 11.33 28.04 -30.80
C PRO A 365 9.98 27.36 -30.53
N LEU A 366 9.94 26.42 -29.57
CA LEU A 366 8.77 25.58 -29.28
C LEU A 366 7.49 26.39 -29.09
N GLU A 367 7.63 27.59 -28.52
CA GLU A 367 6.58 28.58 -28.30
C GLU A 367 5.96 29.00 -29.63
N ARG A 368 6.77 29.36 -30.64
CA ARG A 368 6.28 29.71 -31.98
C ARG A 368 5.63 28.51 -32.68
N ARG A 369 6.11 27.29 -32.46
CA ARG A 369 5.48 26.07 -33.00
C ARG A 369 4.13 25.78 -32.35
N LEU A 370 4.01 25.97 -31.03
CA LEU A 370 2.74 25.86 -30.31
C LEU A 370 1.73 26.90 -30.82
N MET A 371 2.18 28.13 -31.03
CA MET A 371 1.34 29.22 -31.51
C MET A 371 0.84 28.99 -32.93
N VAL A 372 1.72 28.51 -33.82
CA VAL A 372 1.36 28.08 -35.18
C VAL A 372 0.41 26.88 -35.13
N GLY A 373 0.63 25.91 -34.22
CA GLY A 373 -0.25 24.76 -34.04
C GLY A 373 -1.65 25.14 -33.56
N LEU A 374 -1.77 26.09 -32.62
CA LEU A 374 -3.05 26.63 -32.15
C LEU A 374 -3.79 27.38 -33.26
N GLU A 375 -3.06 28.12 -34.11
CA GLU A 375 -3.63 28.82 -35.27
C GLU A 375 -4.13 27.83 -36.33
N LEU A 376 -3.31 26.84 -36.71
CA LEU A 376 -3.68 25.81 -37.69
C LEU A 376 -4.84 24.93 -37.19
N GLY A 377 -4.90 24.66 -35.89
CA GLY A 377 -6.01 23.95 -35.25
C GLY A 377 -7.26 24.79 -35.03
N ASN A 378 -7.22 26.10 -35.34
CA ASN A 378 -8.29 27.06 -35.10
C ASN A 378 -8.82 27.02 -33.65
N ILE A 379 -7.95 26.73 -32.68
CA ILE A 379 -8.27 26.69 -31.26
C ILE A 379 -8.09 28.10 -30.71
N ALA A 380 -9.17 28.74 -30.25
CA ALA A 380 -9.07 30.08 -29.68
C ALA A 380 -8.21 30.08 -28.41
N ALA A 381 -7.22 30.97 -28.35
CA ALA A 381 -6.25 31.08 -27.26
C ALA A 381 -5.93 32.55 -26.95
N ALA A 382 -5.80 32.87 -25.66
CA ALA A 382 -5.41 34.19 -25.18
C ALA A 382 -4.57 34.12 -23.91
N ILE A 383 -3.62 35.05 -23.79
CA ILE A 383 -2.72 35.20 -22.65
C ILE A 383 -2.94 36.58 -22.02
N PHE A 384 -3.11 36.59 -20.69
CA PHE A 384 -3.30 37.79 -19.90
C PHE A 384 -2.16 37.97 -18.89
N ASP A 385 -1.62 39.17 -18.81
CA ASP A 385 -0.61 39.55 -17.82
C ASP A 385 -1.20 39.57 -16.39
N PRO A 386 -0.39 39.76 -15.33
CA PRO A 386 -0.88 39.83 -13.96
C PRO A 386 -1.86 40.98 -13.67
N SER A 387 -1.94 42.00 -14.53
CA SER A 387 -2.89 43.12 -14.45
C SER A 387 -4.15 42.91 -15.30
N ASP A 388 -4.38 41.68 -15.75
CA ASP A 388 -5.48 41.24 -16.61
C ASP A 388 -5.57 41.97 -17.97
N ARG A 389 -4.42 42.46 -18.45
CA ARG A 389 -4.27 42.98 -19.80
C ARG A 389 -3.97 41.86 -20.76
N MET A 390 -4.62 41.89 -21.92
CA MET A 390 -4.40 40.89 -22.97
C MET A 390 -3.02 41.14 -23.60
N ALA A 391 -2.06 40.29 -23.25
CA ALA A 391 -0.70 40.36 -23.78
C ALA A 391 -0.61 39.73 -25.17
N TRP A 392 -1.37 38.66 -25.40
CA TRP A 392 -1.47 38.01 -26.70
C TRP A 392 -2.82 37.32 -26.89
N ALA A 393 -3.29 37.23 -28.13
CA ALA A 393 -4.40 36.37 -28.53
C ALA A 393 -4.31 36.05 -30.03
N ASN A 394 -4.64 34.81 -30.40
CA ASN A 394 -4.67 34.38 -31.79
C ASN A 394 -5.91 34.90 -32.55
N GLU A 395 -5.90 34.70 -33.87
CA GLU A 395 -6.99 35.17 -34.73
C GLU A 395 -8.31 34.46 -34.40
N ALA A 396 -8.25 33.16 -34.06
CA ALA A 396 -9.40 32.40 -33.60
C ALA A 396 -10.07 33.04 -32.36
N PHE A 397 -9.30 33.41 -31.32
CA PHE A 397 -9.85 34.09 -30.15
C PHE A 397 -10.39 35.48 -30.47
N ARG A 398 -9.64 36.26 -31.26
CA ARG A 398 -10.05 37.62 -31.64
C ARG A 398 -11.36 37.62 -32.41
N ARG A 399 -11.57 36.64 -33.30
CA ARG A 399 -12.85 36.44 -34.00
C ARG A 399 -13.94 35.98 -33.05
N LEU A 400 -13.67 35.00 -32.20
CA LEU A 400 -14.63 34.43 -31.25
C LEU A 400 -15.17 35.47 -30.26
N TYR A 401 -14.32 36.39 -29.80
CA TYR A 401 -14.65 37.44 -28.82
C TYR A 401 -14.80 38.84 -29.45
N CYS A 402 -14.86 38.96 -30.78
CA CYS A 402 -14.96 40.25 -31.49
C CYS A 402 -13.99 41.32 -30.97
N VAL A 403 -12.74 40.95 -30.65
CA VAL A 403 -11.86 41.79 -29.83
C VAL A 403 -11.58 43.13 -30.53
N PRO A 404 -11.91 44.29 -29.92
CA PRO A 404 -11.65 45.60 -30.53
C PRO A 404 -10.15 45.87 -30.68
N PRO A 405 -9.71 46.62 -31.71
CA PRO A 405 -8.30 47.00 -31.87
C PRO A 405 -7.71 47.79 -30.69
N LYS A 406 -8.56 48.47 -29.91
CA LYS A 406 -8.18 49.29 -28.75
C LYS A 406 -8.41 48.62 -27.39
N ALA A 407 -9.00 47.42 -27.33
CA ALA A 407 -9.27 46.76 -26.05
C ALA A 407 -7.95 46.27 -25.43
N ARG A 408 -7.72 46.62 -24.16
CA ARG A 408 -6.47 46.27 -23.47
C ARG A 408 -6.68 45.31 -22.33
N THR A 409 -7.85 45.32 -21.69
CA THR A 409 -8.16 44.45 -20.53
C THR A 409 -9.23 43.42 -20.87
N PHE A 410 -9.29 42.34 -20.09
CA PHE A 410 -10.39 41.37 -20.18
C PHE A 410 -11.76 42.04 -20.02
N ALA A 411 -11.89 43.00 -19.09
CA ALA A 411 -13.12 43.75 -18.88
C ALA A 411 -13.56 44.51 -20.12
N ASP A 412 -12.65 45.18 -20.84
CA ASP A 412 -12.96 45.89 -22.09
C ASP A 412 -13.53 44.95 -23.16
N ILE A 413 -12.94 43.75 -23.28
CA ILE A 413 -13.37 42.73 -24.24
C ILE A 413 -14.78 42.26 -23.90
N ILE A 414 -15.05 41.92 -22.63
CA ILE A 414 -16.38 41.47 -22.21
C ILE A 414 -17.44 42.58 -22.35
N HIS A 415 -17.09 43.82 -22.03
CA HIS A 415 -17.97 44.97 -22.26
C HIS A 415 -18.36 45.11 -23.74
N HIS A 416 -17.40 44.90 -24.63
CA HIS A 416 -17.66 44.94 -26.07
C HIS A 416 -18.54 43.78 -26.53
N CYS A 417 -18.20 42.55 -26.15
CA CYS A 417 -18.97 41.32 -26.41
C CYS A 417 -20.43 41.48 -25.99
N HIS A 418 -20.68 41.91 -24.75
CA HIS A 418 -22.02 42.06 -24.21
C HIS A 418 -22.83 43.13 -24.94
N ARG A 419 -22.20 44.26 -25.31
CA ARG A 419 -22.86 45.33 -26.06
C ARG A 419 -23.25 44.90 -27.47
N LEU A 420 -22.39 44.16 -28.16
CA LEU A 420 -22.64 43.70 -29.54
C LEU A 420 -23.33 42.34 -29.62
N ARG A 421 -23.62 41.71 -28.47
CA ARG A 421 -24.16 40.35 -28.36
C ARG A 421 -23.36 39.34 -29.18
N CYS A 422 -22.04 39.38 -29.03
CA CYS A 422 -21.13 38.39 -29.59
C CYS A 422 -20.19 37.85 -28.50
N GLY A 423 -19.47 36.76 -28.77
CA GLY A 423 -18.66 36.10 -27.75
C GLY A 423 -19.50 35.42 -26.65
N PRO A 424 -19.06 35.44 -25.38
CA PRO A 424 -19.71 34.68 -24.31
C PRO A 424 -21.10 35.20 -24.01
N ARG A 425 -22.06 34.27 -23.90
CA ARG A 425 -23.43 34.59 -23.53
C ARG A 425 -23.52 34.77 -22.01
N ILE A 426 -23.58 36.02 -21.58
CA ILE A 426 -23.65 36.39 -20.17
C ILE A 426 -25.07 36.85 -19.85
N GLU A 427 -25.82 36.01 -19.15
CA GLU A 427 -27.17 36.32 -18.69
C GLU A 427 -27.08 36.97 -17.29
N THR A 428 -27.04 38.30 -17.24
CA THR A 428 -26.95 39.07 -15.99
C THR A 428 -27.80 40.33 -16.03
N GLN A 429 -28.35 40.74 -14.88
CA GLN A 429 -29.05 42.01 -14.70
C GLN A 429 -28.08 43.20 -14.59
N SER A 430 -26.82 42.96 -14.21
CA SER A 430 -25.76 43.97 -14.11
C SER A 430 -24.42 43.40 -14.55
N LEU A 431 -23.90 43.92 -15.67
CA LEU A 431 -22.60 43.49 -16.21
C LEU A 431 -21.43 43.88 -15.30
N ARG A 432 -21.52 45.05 -14.64
CA ARG A 432 -20.48 45.53 -13.71
C ARG A 432 -20.35 44.60 -12.51
N THR A 433 -21.47 44.14 -11.96
CA THR A 433 -21.49 43.19 -10.85
C THR A 433 -20.93 41.84 -11.29
N TRP A 434 -21.32 41.37 -12.49
CA TRP A 434 -20.77 40.13 -13.05
C TRP A 434 -19.25 40.20 -13.22
N LEU A 435 -18.71 41.31 -13.75
CA LEU A 435 -17.27 41.50 -13.92
C LEU A 435 -16.50 41.50 -12.58
N SER A 436 -17.06 42.09 -11.52
CA SER A 436 -16.43 42.03 -10.19
C SER A 436 -16.34 40.61 -9.64
N ILE A 437 -17.36 39.79 -9.90
CA ILE A 437 -17.35 38.37 -9.50
C ILE A 437 -16.37 37.59 -10.37
N ALA A 438 -16.36 37.81 -11.69
CA ALA A 438 -15.41 37.17 -12.59
C ALA A 438 -13.95 37.46 -12.19
N ASP A 439 -13.63 38.71 -11.85
CA ASP A 439 -12.30 39.14 -11.42
C ASP A 439 -11.84 38.41 -10.15
N THR A 440 -12.71 38.30 -9.13
CA THR A 440 -12.40 37.55 -7.90
C THR A 440 -12.21 36.04 -8.09
N GLN A 441 -12.76 35.49 -9.18
CA GLN A 441 -12.65 34.06 -9.48
C GLN A 441 -11.48 33.76 -10.41
N ARG A 442 -11.09 34.70 -11.28
CA ARG A 442 -9.92 34.59 -12.13
C ARG A 442 -8.67 34.49 -11.25
N ARG A 443 -7.74 33.61 -11.61
CA ARG A 443 -6.47 33.39 -10.88
C ARG A 443 -6.62 32.90 -9.43
N ARG A 444 -7.83 32.52 -8.99
CA ARG A 444 -8.07 31.97 -7.65
C ARG A 444 -7.55 30.54 -7.49
N GLN A 445 -7.57 29.75 -8.56
CA GLN A 445 -7.09 28.37 -8.60
C GLN A 445 -5.98 28.24 -9.65
N PRO A 446 -4.99 27.35 -9.45
CA PRO A 446 -3.91 27.12 -10.42
C PRO A 446 -4.41 26.69 -11.79
N HIS A 447 -5.54 25.98 -11.82
CA HIS A 447 -6.20 25.51 -13.05
C HIS A 447 -7.71 25.50 -12.86
N ARG A 448 -8.46 25.83 -13.93
CA ARG A 448 -9.92 25.82 -13.94
C ARG A 448 -10.46 25.40 -15.30
N SER A 449 -11.43 24.47 -15.31
CA SER A 449 -12.18 24.05 -16.50
C SER A 449 -13.66 24.35 -16.33
N PHE A 450 -14.29 25.03 -17.28
CA PHE A 450 -15.73 25.29 -17.25
C PHE A 450 -16.31 25.42 -18.66
N LEU A 451 -17.63 25.23 -18.79
CA LEU A 451 -18.33 25.40 -20.06
C LEU A 451 -18.82 26.84 -20.23
N GLN A 452 -18.54 27.43 -21.39
CA GLN A 452 -18.93 28.77 -21.77
C GLN A 452 -19.83 28.72 -23.01
N PRO A 453 -21.14 28.94 -22.85
CA PRO A 453 -22.04 29.17 -23.97
C PRO A 453 -21.70 30.49 -24.66
N MET A 454 -21.79 30.51 -25.99
CA MET A 454 -21.51 31.67 -26.82
C MET A 454 -22.79 32.15 -27.54
N HIS A 455 -22.79 33.39 -28.01
CA HIS A 455 -23.93 33.98 -28.72
C HIS A 455 -24.18 33.37 -30.12
N ASP A 456 -23.20 32.67 -30.70
CA ASP A 456 -23.32 31.93 -31.97
C ASP A 456 -24.03 30.56 -31.82
N GLY A 457 -24.43 30.20 -30.59
CA GLY A 457 -25.10 28.94 -30.27
C GLY A 457 -24.15 27.80 -29.91
N ASN A 458 -22.84 27.97 -30.11
CA ASN A 458 -21.84 26.98 -29.73
C ASN A 458 -21.52 27.06 -28.23
N VAL A 459 -21.07 25.94 -27.68
CA VAL A 459 -20.53 25.88 -26.32
C VAL A 459 -19.06 25.53 -26.44
N TYR A 460 -18.23 26.21 -25.67
CA TYR A 460 -16.81 25.91 -25.58
C TYR A 460 -16.45 25.48 -24.16
N ARG A 461 -15.55 24.51 -24.03
CA ARG A 461 -14.85 24.25 -22.77
C ARG A 461 -13.68 25.22 -22.68
N VAL A 462 -13.69 26.03 -21.63
CA VAL A 462 -12.62 26.98 -21.32
C VAL A 462 -11.67 26.32 -20.33
N GLU A 463 -10.41 26.22 -20.72
CA GLU A 463 -9.32 25.75 -19.87
C GLU A 463 -8.44 26.94 -19.50
N GLU A 464 -8.40 27.27 -18.21
CA GLU A 464 -7.58 28.35 -17.67
C GLU A 464 -6.42 27.77 -16.87
N THR A 465 -5.21 28.26 -17.11
CA THR A 465 -4.00 27.85 -16.39
C THR A 465 -3.25 29.08 -15.89
N LEU A 466 -3.11 29.19 -14.56
CA LEU A 466 -2.36 30.25 -13.89
C LEU A 466 -0.90 29.83 -13.73
N MET A 467 0.00 30.63 -14.29
CA MET A 467 1.44 30.43 -14.17
C MET A 467 1.96 31.01 -12.85
N ALA A 468 3.09 30.48 -12.35
CA ALA A 468 3.68 30.91 -11.08
C ALA A 468 4.08 32.41 -11.04
N ASN A 469 4.31 33.04 -12.19
CA ASN A 469 4.61 34.47 -12.32
C ASN A 469 3.34 35.35 -12.43
N GLY A 470 2.16 34.76 -12.23
CA GLY A 470 0.88 35.46 -12.27
C GLY A 470 0.33 35.69 -13.67
N TRP A 471 0.89 35.10 -14.74
CA TRP A 471 0.32 35.14 -16.09
C TRP A 471 -0.78 34.08 -16.26
N LEU A 472 -1.79 34.36 -17.08
CA LEU A 472 -2.95 33.49 -17.27
C LEU A 472 -3.09 33.11 -18.74
N LEU A 473 -3.02 31.81 -19.03
CA LEU A 473 -3.33 31.23 -20.33
C LEU A 473 -4.76 30.70 -20.33
N ASN A 474 -5.53 31.06 -21.36
CA ASN A 474 -6.87 30.55 -21.58
C ASN A 474 -6.98 29.91 -22.96
N LEU A 475 -7.59 28.72 -23.03
CA LEU A 475 -7.86 27.98 -24.26
C LEU A 475 -9.36 27.68 -24.35
N TRP A 476 -9.94 27.84 -25.55
CA TRP A 476 -11.36 27.59 -25.83
C TRP A 476 -11.50 26.43 -26.80
N LEU A 477 -12.03 25.32 -26.29
CA LEU A 477 -12.20 24.08 -27.05
C LEU A 477 -13.66 23.86 -27.42
N PRO A 478 -13.97 23.53 -28.69
CA PRO A 478 -15.32 23.18 -29.09
C PRO A 478 -15.90 22.08 -28.20
N HIS A 479 -17.08 22.32 -27.62
CA HIS A 479 -17.81 21.33 -26.85
C HIS A 479 -18.95 20.76 -27.69
N HIS A 480 -18.75 19.57 -28.27
CA HIS A 480 -19.78 18.89 -29.06
C HIS A 480 -20.86 18.29 -28.16
N ARG A 481 -22.13 18.63 -28.41
CA ARG A 481 -23.30 17.95 -27.83
C ARG A 481 -23.60 16.70 -28.66
N GLU A 482 -23.43 15.54 -28.04
CA GLU A 482 -23.81 14.19 -28.50
C GLU A 482 -23.28 13.75 -29.89
N GLY A 483 -22.34 12.79 -29.90
CA GLY A 483 -22.08 11.91 -31.06
C GLY A 483 -20.70 11.91 -31.74
N ALA A 484 -19.65 12.50 -31.16
CA ALA A 484 -18.26 12.40 -31.69
C ALA A 484 -17.21 12.44 -30.56
N PRO A 485 -16.03 11.79 -30.73
CA PRO A 485 -15.15 11.43 -29.62
C PRO A 485 -14.48 12.67 -29.00
N SER A 486 -14.79 12.92 -27.73
CA SER A 486 -14.26 14.04 -26.94
C SER A 486 -12.82 13.85 -26.45
N GLU A 487 -12.23 12.66 -26.64
CA GLU A 487 -10.92 12.30 -26.06
C GLU A 487 -9.71 12.87 -26.82
N GLU A 488 -9.78 13.04 -28.15
CA GLU A 488 -8.65 13.55 -28.94
C GLU A 488 -8.36 15.04 -28.67
N LEU A 489 -9.41 15.86 -28.44
CA LEU A 489 -9.23 17.26 -28.04
C LEU A 489 -8.74 17.42 -26.60
N HIS A 490 -9.12 16.51 -25.70
CA HIS A 490 -8.62 16.48 -24.32
C HIS A 490 -7.13 16.13 -24.25
N ALA A 491 -6.63 15.25 -25.14
CA ALA A 491 -5.22 14.91 -25.24
C ALA A 491 -4.36 16.07 -25.79
N VAL A 492 -4.88 16.84 -26.76
CA VAL A 492 -4.18 18.02 -27.30
C VAL A 492 -4.07 19.11 -26.22
N VAL A 493 -5.11 19.36 -25.42
CA VAL A 493 -5.09 20.45 -24.42
C VAL A 493 -4.43 20.09 -23.10
N GLY A 494 -4.58 18.84 -22.65
CA GLY A 494 -3.81 18.32 -21.53
C GLY A 494 -2.30 18.28 -21.80
N GLY A 495 -1.89 18.29 -23.08
CA GLY A 495 -0.50 18.43 -23.51
C GLY A 495 0.00 19.88 -23.59
N VAL A 496 -0.87 20.85 -23.90
CA VAL A 496 -0.50 22.27 -24.06
C VAL A 496 -0.43 22.99 -22.71
N ALA A 497 -1.35 22.73 -21.77
CA ALA A 497 -1.39 23.43 -20.48
C ALA A 497 -0.11 23.27 -19.61
N PRO A 498 0.58 22.11 -19.58
CA PRO A 498 1.87 21.96 -18.90
C PRO A 498 3.05 22.54 -19.68
N LEU A 499 2.95 22.69 -21.00
CA LEU A 499 4.04 23.19 -21.86
C LEU A 499 4.19 24.71 -21.83
N VAL A 500 3.15 25.45 -21.41
CA VAL A 500 3.22 26.90 -21.19
C VAL A 500 3.57 27.24 -19.74
N ALA A 501 3.73 26.23 -18.88
CA ALA A 501 3.99 26.40 -17.45
C ALA A 501 5.49 26.40 -17.07
N ASP A 502 6.41 26.18 -18.02
CA ASP A 502 7.85 26.22 -17.73
C ASP A 502 8.43 27.65 -17.78
N ARG A 503 9.29 27.93 -16.81
CA ARG A 503 9.54 29.23 -16.19
C ARG A 503 10.44 30.13 -17.05
N GLN A 504 10.26 31.45 -16.90
CA GLN A 504 11.07 32.57 -17.42
C GLN A 504 11.00 32.93 -18.92
N GLN A 505 10.85 31.99 -19.86
CA GLN A 505 10.99 32.33 -21.30
C GLN A 505 9.75 32.93 -21.97
N LEU A 506 8.52 32.61 -21.54
CA LEU A 506 7.31 33.18 -22.15
C LEU A 506 7.18 34.69 -21.93
N GLY A 507 7.70 35.20 -20.80
CA GLY A 507 7.73 36.63 -20.50
C GLY A 507 8.79 37.40 -21.30
N GLN A 508 9.93 36.77 -21.61
CA GLN A 508 10.97 37.35 -22.47
C GLN A 508 10.58 37.32 -23.96
N ALA A 509 9.99 36.22 -24.44
CA ALA A 509 9.54 36.06 -25.83
C ALA A 509 8.31 36.90 -26.22
N LEU A 510 7.60 37.49 -25.25
CA LEU A 510 6.53 38.47 -25.47
C LEU A 510 7.01 39.93 -25.31
N HIS A 511 8.24 40.13 -24.81
CA HIS A 511 8.85 41.45 -24.62
C HIS A 511 9.81 41.83 -25.75
N GLU A 512 10.46 40.83 -26.37
CA GLU A 512 11.16 40.90 -27.67
C GLU A 512 10.19 40.77 -28.84
#